data_AF-A0A9W8N282-F1
#
_entry.id   AF-A0A9W8N282-F1
#
_cell.length_a   1.000
_cell.length_b   1.000
_cell.length_c   1.000
_cell.angle_alpha   90.00
_cell.angle_beta   90.00
_cell.angle_gamma   90.00
#
_symmetry.space_group_name_H-M   'P 1'
#
loop_
_entity.id
_entity.type
_entity.pdbx_description
1 polymer ?
#
loop_
_entity_poly.entity_id
_entity_poly.type
_entity_poly.pdbx_seq_one_letter_code
_entity_poly.pdbx_strand_id
1 'polypeptide(L)'
;MSHAPEPTPGPSKKRPLSQVTHSDDHTEAPQKVSKIHPFFSKPQEKKTEPGPFKWLESLGPARSCLHGINLQPRASAKVAALDLDGTVIKSEFGAKSANGKPSFEWWRSCVPDKLKELHESGYAILLVSNQGIKPGALKIWKEKISLIGQVLDTVPFRILAAIQKDKFRKPMPGMWYEIERIFKEENVEIEKSSSFFVGDAAGRQYGKGKADFSCTDRKWAVNVGVKFYTPEVCFALGKAGMKLTGFRNISLNFLPTKIIPCQVSGCLHYLTVSLL
;
A
#
# COMPACT_ATOMS: atom_id res chain seq x y z
N MET A 1 -35.40 -15.11 72.28
CA MET A 1 -35.86 -14.43 71.05
C MET A 1 -35.32 -15.25 69.88
N SER A 2 -36.14 -16.18 69.37
CA SER A 2 -36.79 -16.16 68.02
C SER A 2 -35.83 -16.62 66.90
N HIS A 3 -35.89 -17.90 66.47
CA HIS A 3 -36.63 -18.45 65.30
C HIS A 3 -36.17 -17.84 63.95
N ALA A 4 -35.91 -18.52 62.82
CA ALA A 4 -35.92 -19.92 62.35
C ALA A 4 -35.13 -19.96 60.98
N PRO A 5 -35.11 -21.01 60.10
CA PRO A 5 -33.91 -21.51 59.38
C PRO A 5 -33.94 -21.50 57.82
N GLU A 6 -32.91 -22.15 57.23
CA GLU A 6 -32.55 -22.51 55.82
C GLU A 6 -33.66 -22.81 54.77
N PRO A 7 -33.30 -22.91 53.47
CA PRO A 7 -33.25 -24.27 52.88
C PRO A 7 -32.09 -24.58 51.91
N THR A 8 -31.87 -25.88 51.79
CA THR A 8 -30.87 -26.70 51.08
C THR A 8 -31.14 -26.93 49.57
N PRO A 9 -30.15 -27.47 48.80
CA PRO A 9 -30.27 -27.71 47.35
C PRO A 9 -30.70 -29.16 47.00
N GLY A 10 -31.32 -29.33 45.81
CA GLY A 10 -31.74 -30.62 45.24
C GLY A 10 -31.72 -30.65 43.69
N PRO A 11 -31.82 -31.83 43.05
CA PRO A 11 -30.77 -32.30 42.12
C PRO A 11 -31.13 -32.39 40.62
N SER A 12 -30.08 -32.51 39.79
CA SER A 12 -30.08 -32.83 38.35
C SER A 12 -30.74 -34.18 37.99
N LYS A 13 -31.48 -34.23 36.87
CA LYS A 13 -31.82 -35.47 36.13
C LYS A 13 -31.71 -35.28 34.61
N LYS A 14 -31.15 -36.30 33.93
CA LYS A 14 -30.98 -36.45 32.48
C LYS A 14 -32.25 -37.05 31.80
N ARG A 15 -32.53 -36.60 30.56
CA ARG A 15 -33.15 -37.21 29.34
C ARG A 15 -34.10 -38.43 29.44
N PRO A 16 -35.13 -38.58 28.55
CA PRO A 16 -34.86 -39.07 27.19
C PRO A 16 -35.80 -38.61 26.04
N LEU A 17 -35.40 -39.06 24.84
CA LEU A 17 -35.96 -38.98 23.49
C LEU A 17 -37.19 -39.89 23.31
N SER A 18 -38.18 -39.47 22.50
CA SER A 18 -39.17 -40.38 21.90
C SER A 18 -39.61 -39.94 20.50
N GLN A 19 -40.02 -40.94 19.75
CA GLN A 19 -40.14 -41.12 18.30
C GLN A 19 -41.53 -40.71 17.74
N VAL A 20 -41.60 -40.15 16.51
CA VAL A 20 -42.10 -40.74 15.22
C VAL A 20 -43.64 -40.90 15.11
N THR A 21 -44.26 -40.29 14.08
CA THR A 21 -45.03 -40.91 12.96
C THR A 21 -46.10 -39.99 12.35
N HIS A 22 -46.16 -39.98 10.99
CA HIS A 22 -47.31 -39.94 10.03
C HIS A 22 -48.53 -39.02 10.28
N SER A 23 -49.25 -38.44 9.32
CA SER A 23 -49.34 -38.44 7.85
C SER A 23 -50.37 -37.38 7.42
N ASP A 24 -50.50 -37.18 6.10
CA ASP A 24 -51.70 -36.74 5.36
C ASP A 24 -52.04 -35.24 5.18
N ASP A 25 -51.77 -34.81 3.94
CA ASP A 25 -52.77 -34.47 2.90
C ASP A 25 -53.42 -33.07 2.79
N HIS A 26 -53.65 -32.75 1.52
CA HIS A 26 -54.05 -31.52 0.84
C HIS A 26 -55.16 -30.63 1.45
N THR A 27 -55.05 -29.31 1.21
CA THR A 27 -55.94 -28.47 0.34
C THR A 27 -56.13 -27.04 0.89
N GLU A 28 -56.28 -26.08 -0.02
CA GLU A 28 -56.15 -24.62 0.05
C GLU A 28 -57.22 -23.80 0.83
N ALA A 29 -56.73 -22.70 1.45
CA ALA A 29 -57.22 -21.29 1.53
C ALA A 29 -58.67 -20.96 2.02
N PRO A 30 -59.01 -19.72 2.51
CA PRO A 30 -58.26 -18.46 2.43
C PRO A 30 -58.20 -17.54 3.70
N GLN A 31 -57.13 -16.74 3.72
CA GLN A 31 -56.99 -15.35 4.20
C GLN A 31 -57.55 -14.91 5.58
N LYS A 32 -56.60 -14.65 6.50
CA LYS A 32 -56.74 -13.60 7.52
C LYS A 32 -55.49 -12.73 7.49
N VAL A 33 -55.63 -11.51 6.98
CA VAL A 33 -54.56 -10.51 6.90
C VAL A 33 -54.15 -10.11 8.32
N SER A 34 -52.99 -10.56 8.78
CA SER A 34 -52.36 -10.04 9.99
C SER A 34 -51.50 -8.83 9.63
N LYS A 35 -51.80 -7.69 10.27
CA LYS A 35 -51.00 -6.47 10.16
C LYS A 35 -49.65 -6.72 10.81
N ILE A 36 -48.60 -6.88 10.01
CA ILE A 36 -47.22 -7.00 10.49
C ILE A 36 -46.70 -5.57 10.73
N HIS A 37 -46.44 -5.22 11.99
CA HIS A 37 -45.71 -4.00 12.33
C HIS A 37 -44.23 -4.17 11.95
N PRO A 38 -43.59 -3.19 11.26
CA PRO A 38 -42.22 -3.33 10.80
C PRO A 38 -41.26 -3.04 11.97
N PHE A 39 -40.99 -4.05 12.81
CA PHE A 39 -40.05 -3.92 13.93
C PHE A 39 -38.79 -4.80 13.80
N PHE A 40 -38.57 -5.41 12.63
CA PHE A 40 -37.32 -6.10 12.29
C PHE A 40 -36.89 -5.77 10.86
N SER A 41 -36.77 -4.48 10.54
CA SER A 41 -35.86 -4.07 9.47
C SER A 41 -34.46 -4.08 10.06
N LYS A 42 -33.70 -5.17 9.86
CA LYS A 42 -32.24 -5.12 9.99
C LYS A 42 -31.78 -3.86 9.24
N PRO A 43 -30.91 -3.01 9.80
CA PRO A 43 -30.29 -1.96 9.02
C PRO A 43 -29.68 -2.67 7.81
N GLN A 44 -30.18 -2.37 6.61
CA GLN A 44 -29.40 -2.62 5.42
C GLN A 44 -28.15 -1.77 5.64
N GLU A 45 -27.06 -2.42 6.03
CA GLU A 45 -25.74 -1.91 5.74
C GLU A 45 -25.81 -1.51 4.27
N LYS A 46 -25.79 -0.20 4.00
CA LYS A 46 -25.48 0.29 2.67
C LYS A 46 -24.20 -0.43 2.31
N LYS A 47 -24.29 -1.43 1.42
CA LYS A 47 -23.14 -1.94 0.72
C LYS A 47 -22.61 -0.72 -0.02
N THR A 48 -21.64 -0.05 0.58
CA THR A 48 -20.84 0.94 -0.10
C THR A 48 -20.27 0.19 -1.30
N GLU A 49 -20.74 0.52 -2.50
CA GLU A 49 -20.14 0.03 -3.72
C GLU A 49 -18.62 0.20 -3.56
N PRO A 50 -17.82 -0.87 -3.75
CA PRO A 50 -16.38 -0.77 -3.56
C PRO A 50 -15.89 0.38 -4.44
N GLY A 51 -15.26 1.37 -3.80
CA GLY A 51 -14.78 2.57 -4.48
C GLY A 51 -13.84 2.22 -5.65
N PRO A 52 -13.45 3.20 -6.46
CA PRO A 52 -12.64 2.96 -7.67
C PRO A 52 -11.27 2.32 -7.41
N PHE A 53 -10.83 2.27 -6.15
CA PHE A 53 -9.60 1.65 -5.73
C PHE A 53 -9.76 0.15 -5.48
N LYS A 54 -8.83 -0.65 -6.01
CA LYS A 54 -8.75 -2.09 -5.75
C LYS A 54 -7.32 -2.55 -5.46
N TRP A 55 -7.19 -3.44 -4.49
CA TRP A 55 -5.97 -4.22 -4.29
C TRP A 55 -5.93 -5.36 -5.30
N LEU A 56 -4.78 -5.54 -5.94
CA LEU A 56 -4.46 -6.66 -6.82
C LEU A 56 -3.66 -7.71 -6.07
N GLU A 57 -3.30 -8.78 -6.76
CA GLU A 57 -2.41 -9.78 -6.21
C GLU A 57 -1.05 -9.17 -5.86
N SER A 58 -0.51 -9.51 -4.70
CA SER A 58 0.78 -8.98 -4.27
C SER A 58 1.90 -9.54 -5.14
N LEU A 59 2.91 -8.72 -5.43
CA LEU A 59 3.97 -9.02 -6.38
C LEU A 59 5.14 -9.76 -5.71
N GLY A 60 5.89 -10.48 -6.54
CA GLY A 60 7.04 -11.29 -6.16
C GLY A 60 6.69 -12.65 -5.53
N PRO A 61 7.64 -13.59 -5.49
CA PRO A 61 7.40 -14.95 -4.99
C PRO A 61 6.93 -14.99 -3.53
N ALA A 62 7.48 -14.10 -2.69
CA ALA A 62 7.13 -13.99 -1.28
C ALA A 62 5.87 -13.14 -1.03
N ARG A 63 5.21 -12.63 -2.08
CA ARG A 63 4.03 -11.74 -2.00
C ARG A 63 4.28 -10.54 -1.06
N SER A 64 5.52 -10.06 -1.05
CA SER A 64 6.03 -9.05 -0.12
C SER A 64 5.93 -7.61 -0.66
N CYS A 65 5.40 -7.44 -1.86
CA CYS A 65 5.08 -6.15 -2.46
C CYS A 65 3.58 -6.06 -2.69
N LEU A 66 2.88 -5.27 -1.88
CA LEU A 66 1.46 -4.99 -2.11
C LEU A 66 1.30 -4.20 -3.41
N HIS A 67 0.24 -4.49 -4.15
CA HIS A 67 -0.06 -3.87 -5.44
C HIS A 67 -1.51 -3.44 -5.48
N GLY A 68 -1.77 -2.16 -5.74
CA GLY A 68 -3.12 -1.63 -5.87
C GLY A 68 -3.24 -0.65 -7.03
N ILE A 69 -4.45 -0.44 -7.51
CA ILE A 69 -4.76 0.55 -8.53
C ILE A 69 -6.01 1.34 -8.17
N ASN A 70 -6.00 2.63 -8.49
CA ASN A 70 -7.17 3.49 -8.49
C ASN A 70 -7.64 3.75 -9.92
N LEU A 71 -8.93 3.60 -10.18
CA LEU A 71 -9.50 3.71 -11.53
C LEU A 71 -8.83 2.70 -12.49
N GLN A 72 -8.44 3.16 -13.68
CA GLN A 72 -7.80 2.36 -14.72
C GLN A 72 -6.48 3.03 -15.15
N PRO A 73 -5.41 2.93 -14.34
CA PRO A 73 -4.13 3.55 -14.68
C PRO A 73 -3.50 2.81 -15.85
N ARG A 74 -3.27 3.54 -16.96
CA ARG A 74 -2.62 3.03 -18.17
C ARG A 74 -1.10 3.18 -18.08
N ALA A 75 -0.38 2.31 -18.77
CA ALA A 75 1.05 2.48 -18.97
C ALA A 75 1.37 3.79 -19.72
N SER A 76 2.51 4.40 -19.40
CA SER A 76 3.05 5.59 -20.08
C SER A 76 4.57 5.53 -20.09
N ALA A 77 5.18 6.07 -21.15
CA ALA A 77 6.63 6.23 -21.22
C ALA A 77 7.15 7.19 -20.13
N LYS A 78 6.30 8.08 -19.60
CA LYS A 78 6.65 9.03 -18.54
C LYS A 78 6.05 8.59 -17.21
N VAL A 79 6.88 8.42 -16.19
CA VAL A 79 6.45 8.05 -14.84
C VAL A 79 6.76 9.15 -13.85
N ALA A 80 5.73 9.58 -13.12
CA ALA A 80 5.86 10.41 -11.92
C ALA A 80 5.68 9.48 -10.72
N ALA A 81 6.80 9.04 -10.16
CA ALA A 81 6.80 8.19 -8.97
C ALA A 81 6.89 9.06 -7.71
N LEU A 82 6.13 8.76 -6.68
CA LEU A 82 6.11 9.51 -5.43
C LEU A 82 6.12 8.58 -4.24
N ASP A 83 6.87 8.92 -3.20
CA ASP A 83 6.64 8.37 -1.87
C ASP A 83 5.26 8.77 -1.34
N LEU A 84 4.76 8.06 -0.33
CA LEU A 84 3.46 8.31 0.29
C LEU A 84 3.58 9.16 1.56
N ASP A 85 4.09 8.58 2.65
CA ASP A 85 4.04 9.14 4.01
C ASP A 85 5.17 10.16 4.21
N GLY A 86 4.83 11.46 4.25
CA GLY A 86 5.81 12.55 4.27
C GLY A 86 5.95 13.26 2.91
N THR A 87 5.31 12.73 1.86
CA THR A 87 5.40 13.25 0.49
C THR A 87 4.04 13.61 -0.10
N VAL A 88 3.15 12.62 -0.30
CA VAL A 88 1.78 12.86 -0.80
C VAL A 88 0.84 13.19 0.36
N ILE A 89 0.99 12.45 1.46
CA ILE A 89 0.27 12.69 2.71
C ILE A 89 1.25 13.06 3.81
N LYS A 90 0.76 13.68 4.90
CA LYS A 90 1.59 13.88 6.09
C LYS A 90 2.00 12.54 6.68
N SER A 91 3.21 12.51 7.24
CA SER A 91 3.68 11.34 7.96
C SER A 91 3.04 11.26 9.34
N GLU A 92 2.57 10.07 9.73
CA GLU A 92 1.88 9.83 11.00
C GLU A 92 2.75 9.07 12.02
N PHE A 93 4.09 9.18 11.95
CA PHE A 93 4.98 8.49 12.88
C PHE A 93 4.61 8.78 14.35
N GLY A 94 4.06 7.79 15.04
CA GLY A 94 3.70 7.87 16.46
C GLY A 94 2.31 8.47 16.75
N ALA A 95 1.55 8.92 15.75
CA ALA A 95 0.16 9.28 15.95
C ALA A 95 -0.66 7.99 16.11
N LYS A 96 -1.26 7.79 17.29
CA LYS A 96 -2.29 6.77 17.46
C LYS A 96 -3.43 7.21 16.56
N SER A 97 -3.73 6.44 15.50
CA SER A 97 -4.97 6.62 14.71
C SER A 97 -6.10 6.83 15.72
N ALA A 98 -6.71 8.02 15.68
CA ALA A 98 -7.76 8.38 16.60
C ALA A 98 -8.86 7.34 16.46
N ASN A 99 -9.04 6.52 17.50
CA ASN A 99 -10.08 5.50 17.59
C ASN A 99 -10.00 4.35 16.57
N GLY A 100 -8.83 4.07 15.99
CA GLY A 100 -8.63 2.92 15.09
C GLY A 100 -9.33 3.03 13.73
N LYS A 101 -9.79 4.23 13.36
CA LYS A 101 -10.35 4.49 12.02
C LYS A 101 -9.26 4.95 11.06
N PRO A 102 -9.28 4.52 9.78
CA PRO A 102 -8.37 5.03 8.77
C PRO A 102 -8.63 6.52 8.52
N SER A 103 -7.57 7.32 8.57
CA SER A 103 -7.59 8.76 8.24
C SER A 103 -6.27 9.14 7.57
N PHE A 104 -6.26 10.25 6.83
CA PHE A 104 -5.03 10.84 6.32
C PHE A 104 -5.22 12.36 6.16
N GLU A 105 -4.11 13.07 6.08
CA GLU A 105 -4.06 14.48 5.69
C GLU A 105 -3.11 14.65 4.51
N TRP A 106 -3.49 15.46 3.52
CA TRP A 106 -2.58 15.83 2.44
C TRP A 106 -1.33 16.50 2.98
N TRP A 107 -0.18 16.22 2.36
CA TRP A 107 1.07 16.87 2.72
C TRP A 107 0.97 18.39 2.56
N ARG A 108 0.33 18.84 1.47
CA ARG A 108 -0.18 20.20 1.25
C ARG A 108 -1.52 20.15 0.51
N SER A 109 -2.33 21.20 0.64
CA SER A 109 -3.63 21.30 -0.04
C SER A 109 -3.54 21.19 -1.57
N CYS A 110 -2.42 21.57 -2.17
CA CYS A 110 -2.20 21.54 -3.62
C CYS A 110 -1.82 20.15 -4.18
N VAL A 111 -1.66 19.12 -3.33
CA VAL A 111 -1.21 17.78 -3.78
C VAL A 111 -2.18 17.16 -4.80
N PRO A 112 -3.51 17.11 -4.57
CA PRO A 112 -4.43 16.53 -5.54
C PRO A 112 -4.37 17.22 -6.91
N ASP A 113 -4.38 18.55 -6.93
CA ASP A 113 -4.28 19.34 -8.16
C ASP A 113 -2.97 19.07 -8.91
N LYS A 114 -1.86 18.95 -8.18
CA LYS A 114 -0.57 18.64 -8.82
C LYS A 114 -0.51 17.23 -9.39
N LEU A 115 -1.09 16.24 -8.71
CA LEU A 115 -1.19 14.87 -9.24
C LEU A 115 -2.06 14.82 -10.49
N LYS A 116 -3.15 15.60 -10.52
CA LYS A 116 -4.00 15.76 -11.70
C LYS A 116 -3.25 16.43 -12.85
N GLU A 117 -2.55 17.53 -12.61
CA GLU A 117 -1.72 18.22 -13.61
C GLU A 117 -0.67 17.29 -14.23
N LEU A 118 0.01 16.48 -13.40
CA LEU A 118 0.97 15.49 -13.88
C LEU A 118 0.30 14.42 -14.74
N HIS A 119 -0.85 13.90 -14.31
CA HIS A 119 -1.62 12.93 -15.08
C HIS A 119 -2.05 13.50 -16.44
N GLU A 120 -2.62 14.71 -16.47
CA GLU A 120 -3.03 15.42 -17.68
C GLU A 120 -1.83 15.74 -18.60
N SER A 121 -0.64 15.92 -18.02
CA SER A 121 0.62 16.07 -18.76
C SER A 121 1.16 14.75 -19.32
N GLY A 122 0.43 13.64 -19.17
CA GLY A 122 0.76 12.32 -19.72
C GLY A 122 1.67 11.47 -18.85
N TYR A 123 1.82 11.80 -17.56
CA TYR A 123 2.53 10.93 -16.62
C TYR A 123 1.62 9.80 -16.11
N ALA A 124 2.16 8.58 -16.05
CA ALA A 124 1.60 7.56 -15.19
C ALA A 124 1.98 7.89 -13.73
N ILE A 125 0.97 7.95 -12.86
CA ILE A 125 1.16 8.25 -11.44
C ILE A 125 1.42 6.96 -10.68
N LEU A 126 2.58 6.89 -10.02
CA LEU A 126 3.03 5.74 -9.25
C LEU A 126 3.30 6.13 -7.80
N LEU A 127 2.64 5.49 -6.84
CA LEU A 127 2.92 5.63 -5.41
C LEU A 127 3.82 4.47 -4.94
N VAL A 128 4.93 4.77 -4.27
CA VAL A 128 5.96 3.80 -3.89
C VAL A 128 6.30 3.93 -2.41
N SER A 129 5.97 2.93 -1.61
CA SER A 129 6.05 3.05 -0.15
C SER A 129 6.73 1.87 0.56
N ASN A 130 7.35 2.14 1.72
CA ASN A 130 7.99 1.15 2.59
C ASN A 130 7.11 0.88 3.82
N GLN A 131 6.31 -0.18 3.83
CA GLN A 131 5.28 -0.47 4.85
C GLN A 131 5.60 -1.71 5.71
N GLY A 132 6.77 -1.70 6.36
CA GLY A 132 7.20 -2.76 7.28
C GLY A 132 6.50 -2.67 8.63
N ILE A 133 5.16 -2.75 8.66
CA ILE A 133 4.30 -2.53 9.82
C ILE A 133 3.59 -3.81 10.26
N LYS A 134 3.09 -3.82 11.51
CA LYS A 134 2.38 -4.97 12.09
C LYS A 134 1.07 -5.26 11.33
N PRO A 135 0.59 -6.51 11.25
CA PRO A 135 -0.59 -6.89 10.46
C PRO A 135 -1.86 -6.07 10.71
N GLY A 136 -2.18 -5.76 11.98
CA GLY A 136 -3.35 -4.94 12.31
C GLY A 136 -3.24 -3.50 11.79
N ALA A 137 -2.06 -2.89 11.90
CA ALA A 137 -1.78 -1.57 11.34
C ALA A 137 -1.79 -1.60 9.80
N LEU A 138 -1.35 -2.70 9.19
CA LEU A 138 -1.38 -2.88 7.75
C LEU A 138 -2.81 -2.89 7.19
N LYS A 139 -3.77 -3.48 7.92
CA LYS A 139 -5.19 -3.44 7.54
C LYS A 139 -5.71 -2.01 7.49
N ILE A 140 -5.48 -1.23 8.56
CA ILE A 140 -5.87 0.18 8.64
C ILE A 140 -5.18 0.99 7.53
N TRP A 141 -3.90 0.72 7.27
CA TRP A 141 -3.17 1.37 6.18
C TRP A 141 -3.78 1.06 4.81
N LYS A 142 -4.20 -0.19 4.54
CA LYS A 142 -4.88 -0.54 3.28
C LYS A 142 -6.22 0.19 3.10
N GLU A 143 -6.97 0.36 4.18
CA GLU A 143 -8.21 1.14 4.19
C GLU A 143 -7.92 2.64 3.95
N LYS A 144 -6.84 3.17 4.54
CA LYS A 144 -6.35 4.55 4.28
C LYS A 144 -6.09 4.79 2.80
N ILE A 145 -5.44 3.86 2.10
CA ILE A 145 -5.21 3.98 0.64
C ILE A 145 -6.53 4.00 -0.15
N SER A 146 -7.52 3.22 0.30
CA SER A 146 -8.84 3.21 -0.33
C SER A 146 -9.54 4.57 -0.20
N LEU A 147 -9.39 5.25 0.94
CA LEU A 147 -9.87 6.64 1.12
C LEU A 147 -9.14 7.62 0.20
N ILE A 148 -7.82 7.49 0.05
CA ILE A 148 -7.04 8.32 -0.89
C ILE A 148 -7.58 8.14 -2.32
N GLY A 149 -7.85 6.90 -2.74
CA GLY A 149 -8.44 6.61 -4.04
C GLY A 149 -9.83 7.22 -4.26
N GLN A 150 -10.66 7.27 -3.21
CA GLN A 150 -11.97 7.94 -3.26
C GLN A 150 -11.86 9.45 -3.45
N VAL A 151 -10.86 10.10 -2.83
CA VAL A 151 -10.66 11.55 -3.00
C VAL A 151 -9.98 11.88 -4.33
N LEU A 152 -9.13 10.98 -4.84
CA LEU A 152 -8.50 11.09 -6.16
C LEU A 152 -9.36 10.44 -7.26
N ASP A 153 -10.64 10.79 -7.32
CA ASP A 153 -11.66 10.22 -8.21
C ASP A 153 -11.42 10.45 -9.72
N THR A 154 -10.52 11.36 -10.05
CA THR A 154 -10.14 11.73 -11.42
C THR A 154 -8.67 11.45 -11.75
N VAL A 155 -7.89 10.93 -10.80
CA VAL A 155 -6.46 10.66 -10.99
C VAL A 155 -6.19 9.15 -10.91
N PRO A 156 -6.00 8.47 -12.05
CA PRO A 156 -5.57 7.09 -12.07
C PRO A 156 -4.16 6.98 -11.50
N PHE A 157 -3.98 6.09 -10.52
CA PHE A 157 -2.66 5.80 -9.97
C PHE A 157 -2.49 4.32 -9.68
N ARG A 158 -1.24 3.88 -9.67
CA ARG A 158 -0.82 2.56 -9.19
C ARG A 158 -0.02 2.72 -7.92
N ILE A 159 -0.21 1.85 -6.93
CA ILE A 159 0.56 1.85 -5.69
C ILE A 159 1.28 0.53 -5.50
N LEU A 160 2.59 0.60 -5.22
CA LEU A 160 3.40 -0.51 -4.77
C LEU A 160 3.91 -0.23 -3.35
N ALA A 161 3.77 -1.19 -2.45
CA ALA A 161 4.25 -1.05 -1.09
C ALA A 161 4.99 -2.29 -0.58
N ALA A 162 6.25 -2.12 -0.20
CA ALA A 162 7.10 -3.19 0.32
C ALA A 162 6.82 -3.44 1.81
N ILE A 163 6.36 -4.64 2.15
CA ILE A 163 6.02 -5.01 3.54
C ILE A 163 7.15 -5.77 4.26
N GLN A 164 8.20 -6.16 3.54
CA GLN A 164 9.37 -6.87 4.10
C GLN A 164 10.67 -6.13 3.78
N LYS A 165 11.79 -6.63 4.34
CA LYS A 165 13.14 -6.13 4.08
C LYS A 165 13.79 -6.96 2.98
N ASP A 166 13.38 -6.73 1.75
CA ASP A 166 13.84 -7.47 0.57
C ASP A 166 14.10 -6.53 -0.61
N LYS A 167 14.22 -7.09 -1.82
CA LYS A 167 14.45 -6.34 -3.06
C LYS A 167 13.40 -5.27 -3.36
N PHE A 168 12.19 -5.36 -2.79
CA PHE A 168 11.14 -4.37 -3.02
C PHE A 168 11.32 -3.15 -2.12
N ARG A 169 11.92 -3.30 -0.94
CA ARG A 169 12.07 -2.19 0.01
C ARG A 169 13.01 -1.12 -0.52
N LYS A 170 12.61 0.15 -0.53
CA LYS A 170 13.53 1.26 -0.87
C LYS A 170 14.73 1.23 0.10
N PRO A 171 15.98 1.37 -0.37
CA PRO A 171 16.37 1.91 -1.67
C PRO A 171 16.52 0.89 -2.82
N MET A 172 16.12 -0.37 -2.64
CA MET A 172 16.27 -1.40 -3.66
C MET A 172 15.24 -1.17 -4.80
N PRO A 173 15.62 -1.35 -6.07
CA PRO A 173 14.80 -0.98 -7.22
C PRO A 173 13.70 -2.00 -7.56
N GLY A 174 13.46 -3.04 -6.75
CA GLY A 174 12.57 -4.14 -7.11
C GLY A 174 11.13 -3.71 -7.42
N MET A 175 10.60 -2.69 -6.73
CA MET A 175 9.28 -2.12 -7.08
C MET A 175 9.26 -1.48 -8.46
N TRP A 176 10.36 -0.86 -8.89
CA TRP A 176 10.47 -0.27 -10.23
C TRP A 176 10.52 -1.35 -11.32
N TYR A 177 11.27 -2.42 -11.11
CA TYR A 177 11.36 -3.52 -12.08
C TYR A 177 10.00 -4.18 -12.35
N GLU A 178 9.13 -4.29 -11.35
CA GLU A 178 7.77 -4.76 -11.58
C GLU A 178 6.94 -3.78 -12.41
N ILE A 179 7.16 -2.48 -12.27
CA ILE A 179 6.47 -1.47 -13.08
C ILE A 179 6.94 -1.51 -14.53
N GLU A 180 8.25 -1.63 -14.77
CA GLU A 180 8.79 -1.88 -16.12
C GLU A 180 8.19 -3.14 -16.74
N ARG A 181 8.11 -4.23 -15.97
CA ARG A 181 7.50 -5.50 -16.41
C ARG A 181 6.01 -5.33 -16.78
N ILE A 182 5.22 -4.69 -15.91
CA ILE A 182 3.79 -4.45 -16.14
C ILE A 182 3.58 -3.55 -17.37
N PHE A 183 4.36 -2.47 -17.52
CA PHE A 183 4.19 -1.56 -18.66
C PHE A 183 4.61 -2.23 -19.97
N LYS A 184 5.59 -3.12 -19.93
CA LYS A 184 5.99 -3.92 -21.09
C LYS A 184 4.89 -4.87 -21.57
N GLU A 185 4.06 -5.40 -20.67
CA GLU A 185 2.86 -6.20 -21.05
C GLU A 185 1.84 -5.36 -21.82
N GLU A 186 1.80 -4.04 -21.59
CA GLU A 186 1.01 -3.06 -22.34
C GLU A 186 1.76 -2.51 -23.57
N ASN A 187 2.91 -3.09 -23.94
CA ASN A 187 3.81 -2.64 -25.02
C ASN A 187 4.34 -1.21 -24.85
N VAL A 188 4.60 -0.80 -23.60
CA VAL A 188 5.16 0.52 -23.27
C VAL A 188 6.50 0.37 -22.56
N GLU A 189 7.52 1.05 -23.08
CA GLU A 189 8.83 1.19 -22.43
C GLU A 189 8.91 2.53 -21.68
N ILE A 190 9.47 2.52 -20.47
CA ILE A 190 9.59 3.72 -19.64
C ILE A 190 10.85 4.49 -20.01
N GLU A 191 10.68 5.77 -20.32
CA GLU A 191 11.77 6.70 -20.57
C GLU A 191 12.25 7.31 -19.24
N LYS A 192 13.32 6.76 -18.67
CA LYS A 192 13.86 7.19 -17.36
C LYS A 192 14.31 8.65 -17.33
N SER A 193 14.81 9.18 -18.45
CA SER A 193 15.22 10.59 -18.58
C SER A 193 14.07 11.58 -18.44
N SER A 194 12.86 11.20 -18.86
CA SER A 194 11.63 11.99 -18.71
C SER A 194 10.81 11.64 -17.47
N SER A 195 11.27 10.65 -16.71
CA SER A 195 10.64 10.18 -15.48
C SER A 195 11.36 10.71 -14.23
N PHE A 196 10.66 10.74 -13.11
CA PHE A 196 11.21 11.23 -11.85
C PHE A 196 10.58 10.57 -10.63
N PHE A 197 11.30 10.68 -9.50
CA PHE A 197 10.84 10.28 -8.18
C PHE A 197 10.78 11.48 -7.23
N VAL A 198 9.71 11.56 -6.43
CA VAL A 198 9.53 12.55 -5.38
C VAL A 198 9.53 11.85 -4.03
N GLY A 199 10.34 12.31 -3.07
CA GLY A 199 10.34 11.72 -1.73
C GLY A 199 10.98 12.61 -0.67
N ASP A 200 10.56 12.47 0.58
CA ASP A 200 11.02 13.27 1.72
C ASP A 200 12.28 12.68 2.37
N ALA A 201 12.51 11.36 2.24
CA ALA A 201 13.71 10.68 2.73
C ALA A 201 14.92 10.97 1.84
N ALA A 202 15.35 12.22 1.86
CA ALA A 202 16.33 12.80 0.96
C ALA A 202 17.70 12.99 1.62
N GLY A 203 17.89 12.69 2.90
CA GLY A 203 19.17 12.87 3.61
C GLY A 203 19.62 14.34 3.72
N ARG A 204 18.68 15.29 3.69
CA ARG A 204 18.96 16.73 3.82
C ARG A 204 19.48 17.06 5.21
N GLN A 205 20.34 18.07 5.29
CA GLN A 205 20.78 18.67 6.55
C GLN A 205 20.21 20.08 6.65
N TYR A 206 19.52 20.39 7.75
CA TYR A 206 18.81 21.66 7.97
C TYR A 206 19.56 22.61 8.90
N GLY A 207 20.83 22.33 9.21
CA GLY A 207 21.61 23.04 10.22
C GLY A 207 21.23 22.66 11.65
N LYS A 208 22.04 23.08 12.63
CA LYS A 208 21.85 22.80 14.07
C LYS A 208 21.66 21.29 14.39
N GLY A 209 22.35 20.42 13.65
CA GLY A 209 22.29 18.97 13.82
C GLY A 209 20.98 18.31 13.37
N LYS A 210 20.03 19.06 12.79
CA LYS A 210 18.79 18.49 12.24
C LYS A 210 19.04 17.96 10.83
N ALA A 211 18.58 16.74 10.56
CA ALA A 211 18.66 16.10 9.25
C ALA A 211 17.41 15.26 8.97
N ASP A 212 17.18 14.92 7.71
CA ASP A 212 16.17 13.91 7.35
C ASP A 212 16.47 12.59 8.07
N PHE A 213 15.42 11.86 8.46
CA PHE A 213 15.53 10.57 9.15
C PHE A 213 16.29 9.52 8.32
N SER A 214 16.19 9.60 6.98
CA SER A 214 16.93 8.72 6.09
C SER A 214 17.16 9.35 4.72
N CYS A 215 17.89 8.65 3.86
CA CYS A 215 18.15 9.01 2.46
C CYS A 215 17.61 7.95 1.48
N THR A 216 16.65 7.14 1.91
CA THR A 216 16.18 5.96 1.14
C THR A 216 15.54 6.35 -0.18
N ASP A 217 14.81 7.46 -0.24
CA ASP A 217 14.11 7.88 -1.44
C ASP A 217 15.05 8.40 -2.51
N ARG A 218 16.00 9.24 -2.10
CA ARG A 218 17.06 9.70 -3.00
C ARG A 218 17.88 8.52 -3.52
N LYS A 219 18.28 7.59 -2.65
CA LYS A 219 19.03 6.39 -3.04
C LYS A 219 18.24 5.51 -4.00
N TRP A 220 16.93 5.36 -3.79
CA TRP A 220 16.06 4.62 -4.69
C TRP A 220 16.06 5.23 -6.09
N ALA A 221 15.87 6.56 -6.20
CA ALA A 221 15.90 7.25 -7.48
C ALA A 221 17.25 7.07 -8.21
N VAL A 222 18.36 7.15 -7.47
CA VAL A 222 19.72 6.88 -8.00
C VAL A 222 19.85 5.45 -8.51
N ASN A 223 19.41 4.46 -7.73
CA ASN A 223 19.49 3.04 -8.11
C ASN A 223 18.61 2.71 -9.33
N VAL A 224 17.47 3.39 -9.47
CA VAL A 224 16.57 3.23 -10.62
C VAL A 224 17.13 3.95 -11.86
N GLY A 225 17.81 5.08 -11.66
CA GLY A 225 18.31 5.96 -12.73
C GLY A 225 17.31 7.03 -13.17
N VAL A 226 16.47 7.55 -12.26
CA VAL A 226 15.51 8.63 -12.54
C VAL A 226 15.88 9.91 -11.78
N LYS A 227 15.36 11.05 -12.26
CA LYS A 227 15.53 12.34 -11.57
C LYS A 227 14.88 12.28 -10.18
N PHE A 228 15.45 12.99 -9.20
CA PHE A 228 14.92 13.05 -7.83
C PHE A 228 14.54 14.47 -7.44
N TYR A 229 13.36 14.62 -6.84
CA TYR A 229 12.89 15.86 -6.24
C TYR A 229 12.40 15.61 -4.81
N THR A 230 12.42 16.65 -3.98
CA THR A 230 11.74 16.60 -2.68
C THR A 230 10.30 17.10 -2.82
N PRO A 231 9.40 16.81 -1.87
CA PRO A 231 8.01 17.25 -1.95
C PRO A 231 7.91 18.78 -2.04
N GLU A 232 8.76 19.51 -1.33
CA GLU A 232 8.82 20.97 -1.39
C GLU A 232 9.19 21.46 -2.78
N VAL A 233 10.11 20.80 -3.50
CA VAL A 233 10.47 21.21 -4.86
C VAL A 233 9.35 20.87 -5.85
N CYS A 234 8.73 19.70 -5.71
CA CYS A 234 7.68 19.24 -6.62
C CYS A 234 6.37 20.02 -6.47
N PHE A 235 5.99 20.34 -5.23
CA PHE A 235 4.72 20.99 -4.88
C PHE A 235 4.87 22.48 -4.53
N ALA A 236 6.08 23.06 -4.53
CA ALA A 236 6.24 24.51 -4.44
C ALA A 236 5.85 25.18 -5.75
N LEU A 237 4.76 25.93 -5.68
CA LEU A 237 4.38 26.95 -6.64
C LEU A 237 5.56 27.93 -6.87
N GLY A 238 6.19 27.84 -8.05
CA GLY A 238 6.82 28.99 -8.71
C GLY A 238 8.29 29.37 -8.42
N LYS A 239 9.07 28.72 -7.55
CA LYS A 239 10.51 29.04 -7.41
C LYS A 239 11.40 27.82 -7.20
N ALA A 240 12.23 27.55 -8.20
CA ALA A 240 13.24 26.50 -8.24
C ALA A 240 14.41 26.76 -7.27
N GLY A 241 15.05 25.67 -6.82
CA GLY A 241 16.47 25.68 -6.44
C GLY A 241 16.79 25.39 -4.98
N MET A 242 16.42 24.24 -4.44
CA MET A 242 17.13 23.69 -3.27
C MET A 242 18.27 22.79 -3.73
N LYS A 243 19.53 23.23 -3.52
CA LYS A 243 20.72 22.40 -3.67
C LYS A 243 20.69 21.36 -2.56
N LEU A 244 20.46 20.11 -2.94
CA LEU A 244 20.43 19.01 -2.00
C LEU A 244 21.86 18.68 -1.56
N THR A 245 22.23 19.11 -0.35
CA THR A 245 23.51 18.80 0.28
C THR A 245 23.42 17.50 1.09
N GLY A 246 24.55 16.83 1.32
CA GLY A 246 24.64 15.67 2.23
C GLY A 246 24.62 14.29 1.59
N PHE A 247 24.49 14.16 0.26
CA PHE A 247 24.57 12.86 -0.41
C PHE A 247 25.97 12.62 -1.00
N ARG A 248 26.71 11.64 -0.45
CA ARG A 248 27.88 11.06 -1.12
C ARG A 248 27.40 9.90 -1.97
N ASN A 249 27.35 10.09 -3.28
CA ASN A 249 27.23 8.97 -4.20
C ASN A 249 28.56 8.21 -4.10
N ILE A 250 28.57 7.05 -3.43
CA ILE A 250 29.70 6.15 -3.57
C ILE A 250 29.51 5.55 -4.95
N SER A 251 30.09 6.22 -5.95
CA SER A 251 30.42 5.56 -7.20
C SER A 251 31.30 4.39 -6.79
N LEU A 252 30.73 3.19 -6.78
CA LEU A 252 31.55 1.99 -6.89
C LEU A 252 32.21 2.17 -8.25
N ASN A 253 33.43 2.72 -8.26
CA ASN A 253 34.33 2.51 -9.38
C ASN A 253 34.27 1.01 -9.59
N PHE A 254 33.71 0.59 -10.72
CA PHE A 254 33.75 -0.81 -11.14
C PHE A 254 35.19 -1.23 -10.94
N LEU A 255 35.44 -2.03 -9.90
CA LEU A 255 36.76 -2.62 -9.74
C LEU A 255 36.98 -3.35 -11.06
N PRO A 256 38.08 -3.07 -11.78
CA PRO A 256 38.32 -3.71 -13.05
C PRO A 256 38.16 -5.20 -12.81
N THR A 257 37.27 -5.84 -13.57
CA THR A 257 37.06 -7.28 -13.57
C THR A 257 38.41 -7.88 -13.93
N LYS A 258 39.23 -8.18 -12.92
CA LYS A 258 40.37 -9.06 -13.10
C LYS A 258 39.75 -10.43 -13.30
N ILE A 259 39.48 -10.74 -14.57
CA ILE A 259 39.35 -12.10 -15.04
C ILE A 259 40.73 -12.70 -14.77
N ILE A 260 40.87 -13.38 -13.64
CA ILE A 260 41.99 -14.27 -13.40
C ILE A 260 41.59 -15.56 -14.12
N PRO A 261 42.24 -15.93 -15.24
CA PRO A 261 41.97 -17.21 -15.87
C PRO A 261 42.43 -18.30 -14.90
N CYS A 262 41.46 -18.95 -14.24
CA CYS A 262 41.71 -20.18 -13.52
C CYS A 262 41.79 -21.28 -14.57
N GLN A 263 43.01 -21.71 -14.90
CA GLN A 263 43.21 -22.95 -15.64
C GLN A 263 42.78 -24.10 -14.74
N VAL A 264 41.53 -24.53 -14.89
CA VAL A 264 41.10 -25.85 -14.46
C VAL A 264 40.58 -26.57 -15.69
N SER A 265 41.29 -27.63 -16.04
CA SER A 265 40.95 -28.55 -17.11
C SER A 265 39.50 -29.03 -16.97
N GLY A 266 38.73 -28.88 -18.04
CA GLY A 266 37.52 -29.65 -18.29
C GLY A 266 36.26 -29.24 -17.52
N CYS A 267 35.30 -28.70 -18.28
CA CYS A 267 33.85 -28.63 -18.01
C CYS A 267 33.32 -27.29 -17.47
N LEU A 268 32.65 -26.55 -18.37
CA LEU A 268 31.94 -25.30 -18.09
C LEU A 268 30.61 -25.58 -17.37
N HIS A 269 30.49 -25.13 -16.13
CA HIS A 269 29.20 -24.77 -15.50
C HIS A 269 29.35 -23.38 -14.90
N TYR A 270 28.59 -22.41 -15.38
CA TYR A 270 28.54 -21.07 -14.79
C TYR A 270 27.51 -21.06 -13.65
N LEU A 271 28.00 -21.20 -12.42
CA LEU A 271 27.22 -20.89 -11.21
C LEU A 271 27.53 -19.45 -10.82
N THR A 272 26.59 -18.53 -11.00
CA THR A 272 26.73 -17.14 -10.56
C THR A 272 26.36 -17.06 -9.08
N VAL A 273 27.35 -17.10 -8.19
CA VAL A 273 27.15 -16.74 -6.77
C VAL A 273 27.48 -15.25 -6.63
N SER A 274 26.45 -14.42 -6.48
CA SER A 274 26.63 -13.06 -5.97
C SER A 274 26.52 -13.11 -4.45
N LEU A 275 27.65 -12.96 -3.77
CA LEU A 275 27.72 -12.68 -2.35
C LEU A 275 27.72 -11.17 -2.15
N LEU A 276 26.88 -10.73 -1.19
CA LEU A 276 26.65 -9.40 -0.62
C LEU A 276 25.52 -8.56 -1.23
#